data_AF-T1BZU2-F1
#
_entry.id   AF-T1BZU2-F1
#
_cell.length_a   1.000
_cell.length_b   1.000
_cell.length_c   1.000
_cell.angle_alpha   90.00
_cell.angle_beta   90.00
_cell.angle_gamma   90.00
#
_symmetry.space_group_name_H-M   'P 1'
#
loop_
_entity.id
_entity.type
_entity.pdbx_description
1 polymer ?
#
loop_
_entity_poly.entity_id
_entity_poly.type
_entity_poly.pdbx_seq_one_letter_code
_entity_poly.pdbx_strand_id
1 'polypeptide(L)'
;MAEDMDSSIRKLIETLLRSMGPLTLDEIMLRLPIAQEKLQEVLDGMVKDSVLDLEYVTPVFSKQYIMHQDMQALLAGGESDIQASRLLWLEGTALDINEYFEKFGYALDSWSLRARTESYSAERVNELISDKSIYHGRTIRHKPTYAAAWMIEALHSLRYEEPDKNMQGLVAAVRNGASTEDMIQEALGIDRTIIKQMLKNAEFFCLVGKDAQGKIIPMMGDAEPIDKKEAINRLVDKLGPVSLTELSYSFWFYTTGLEQEIQADRNYRNGDVLYGKIKASQAPANGIIVSS
;
A
#
# COMPACT_ATOMS: atom_id res chain seq x y z
N MET A 1 7.61 -46.26 15.29
CA MET A 1 6.30 -45.58 15.15
C MET A 1 6.44 -44.06 15.13
N ALA A 2 7.22 -43.43 16.02
CA ALA A 2 7.44 -41.97 16.00
C ALA A 2 8.20 -41.46 14.76
N GLU A 3 9.27 -42.15 14.31
CA GLU A 3 10.04 -41.77 13.11
C GLU A 3 9.21 -41.78 11.81
N ASP A 4 8.22 -42.68 11.72
CA ASP A 4 7.36 -42.82 10.55
C ASP A 4 6.29 -41.71 10.49
N MET A 5 5.85 -41.26 11.66
CA MET A 5 4.90 -40.15 11.81
C MET A 5 5.57 -38.80 11.51
N ASP A 6 6.78 -38.55 12.01
CA ASP A 6 7.51 -37.30 11.75
C ASP A 6 7.92 -37.18 10.28
N SER A 7 8.34 -38.29 9.66
CA SER A 7 8.57 -38.40 8.21
C SER A 7 7.30 -38.05 7.40
N SER A 8 6.13 -38.55 7.83
CA SER A 8 4.86 -38.28 7.17
C SER A 8 4.43 -36.82 7.32
N ILE A 9 4.64 -36.22 8.51
CA ILE A 9 4.36 -34.80 8.75
C ILE A 9 5.28 -33.91 7.89
N ARG A 10 6.58 -34.22 7.82
CA ARG A 10 7.54 -33.50 6.96
C ARG A 10 7.08 -33.51 5.49
N LYS A 11 6.68 -34.66 4.96
CA LYS A 11 6.16 -34.77 3.57
C LYS A 11 4.87 -33.96 3.36
N LEU A 12 3.97 -33.93 4.33
CA LEU A 12 2.75 -33.12 4.26
C LEU A 12 3.08 -31.62 4.23
N ILE A 13 4.00 -31.17 5.08
CA ILE A 13 4.48 -29.79 5.11
C ILE A 13 5.17 -29.42 3.79
N GLU A 14 6.06 -30.26 3.27
CA GLU A 14 6.71 -30.03 1.98
C GLU A 14 5.71 -29.94 0.83
N THR A 15 4.73 -30.85 0.78
CA THR A 15 3.69 -30.84 -0.25
C THR A 15 2.84 -29.57 -0.16
N LEU A 16 2.50 -29.16 1.07
CA LEU A 16 1.73 -27.94 1.31
C LEU A 16 2.52 -26.69 0.90
N LEU A 17 3.78 -26.56 1.31
CA LEU A 17 4.60 -25.39 1.01
C LEU A 17 5.02 -25.32 -0.47
N ARG A 18 5.24 -26.46 -1.13
CA ARG A 18 5.47 -26.49 -2.60
C ARG A 18 4.24 -26.07 -3.41
N SER A 19 3.04 -26.26 -2.88
CA SER A 19 1.79 -25.94 -3.59
C SER A 19 1.21 -24.58 -3.22
N MET A 20 1.43 -24.11 -1.99
CA MET A 20 0.78 -22.93 -1.43
C MET A 20 1.71 -22.03 -0.58
N GLY A 21 3.01 -22.32 -0.51
CA GLY A 21 3.99 -21.50 0.20
C GLY A 21 4.23 -20.15 -0.49
N PRO A 22 4.77 -19.14 0.22
CA PRO A 22 5.15 -19.12 1.65
C PRO A 22 3.94 -19.01 2.60
N LEU A 23 4.00 -19.66 3.77
CA LEU A 23 2.90 -19.63 4.77
C LEU A 23 3.42 -19.39 6.20
N THR A 24 2.66 -18.63 6.97
CA THR A 24 2.89 -18.45 8.42
C THR A 24 2.56 -19.74 9.20
N LEU A 25 3.04 -19.85 10.45
CA LEU A 25 2.68 -20.97 11.32
C LEU A 25 1.16 -21.13 11.45
N ASP A 26 0.44 -20.03 11.68
CA ASP A 26 -1.02 -20.04 11.84
C ASP A 26 -1.73 -20.55 10.57
N GLU A 27 -1.23 -20.18 9.39
CA GLU A 27 -1.78 -20.64 8.12
C GLU A 27 -1.55 -22.12 7.87
N ILE A 28 -0.40 -22.66 8.31
CA ILE A 28 -0.10 -24.09 8.23
C ILE A 28 -1.00 -24.85 9.22
N MET A 29 -1.17 -24.34 10.44
CA MET A 29 -2.04 -24.92 11.47
C MET A 29 -3.51 -24.98 11.05
N LEU A 30 -4.00 -23.97 10.33
CA LEU A 30 -5.37 -23.99 9.80
C LEU A 30 -5.61 -25.09 8.76
N ARG A 31 -4.55 -25.58 8.11
CA ARG A 31 -4.62 -26.51 6.98
C ARG A 31 -4.22 -27.94 7.36
N LEU A 32 -3.36 -28.09 8.35
CA LEU A 32 -2.91 -29.38 8.85
C LEU A 32 -3.45 -29.59 10.27
N PRO A 33 -4.22 -30.67 10.53
CA PRO A 33 -4.76 -30.96 11.86
C PRO A 33 -3.66 -31.58 12.76
N ILE A 34 -2.64 -30.79 13.06
CA ILE A 34 -1.46 -31.18 13.86
C ILE A 34 -1.35 -30.22 15.06
N ALA A 35 -1.01 -30.75 16.23
CA ALA A 35 -0.80 -29.95 17.42
C ALA A 35 0.37 -28.96 17.23
N GLN A 36 0.19 -27.71 17.66
CA GLN A 36 1.13 -26.61 17.45
C GLN A 36 2.56 -26.96 17.88
N GLU A 37 2.73 -27.52 19.08
CA GLU A 37 4.04 -27.88 19.64
C GLU A 37 4.78 -28.86 18.72
N LYS A 38 4.06 -29.87 18.20
CA LYS A 38 4.65 -30.87 17.32
C LYS A 38 4.93 -30.31 15.93
N LEU A 39 4.06 -29.45 15.41
CA LEU A 39 4.25 -28.79 14.13
C LEU A 39 5.48 -27.86 14.16
N GLN A 40 5.62 -27.07 15.22
CA GLN A 40 6.76 -26.17 15.42
C GLN A 40 8.07 -26.95 15.53
N GLU A 41 8.10 -28.05 16.32
CA GLU A 41 9.26 -28.94 16.42
C GLU A 41 9.72 -29.46 15.05
N VAL A 42 8.78 -29.90 14.21
CA VAL A 42 9.09 -30.43 12.88
C VAL A 42 9.55 -29.33 11.93
N LEU A 43 8.91 -28.16 11.94
CA LEU A 43 9.29 -27.00 11.13
C LEU A 43 10.68 -26.48 11.50
N ASP A 44 10.98 -26.34 12.79
CA ASP A 44 12.31 -25.93 13.27
C ASP A 44 13.38 -26.93 12.86
N GLY A 45 13.06 -28.22 12.92
CA GLY A 45 13.92 -29.29 12.40
C GLY A 45 14.18 -29.13 10.90
N MET A 46 13.14 -28.89 10.11
CA MET A 46 13.26 -28.70 8.66
C MET A 46 14.01 -27.42 8.28
N VAL A 47 13.91 -26.35 9.07
CA VAL A 47 14.72 -25.12 8.90
C VAL A 47 16.19 -25.39 9.22
N LYS A 48 16.47 -26.08 10.33
CA LYS A 48 17.82 -26.48 10.72
C LYS A 48 18.48 -27.39 9.68
N ASP A 49 17.68 -28.26 9.06
CA ASP A 49 18.12 -29.17 7.99
C ASP A 49 18.22 -28.47 6.61
N SER A 50 17.98 -27.15 6.54
CA SER A 50 17.97 -26.34 5.31
C SER A 50 17.01 -26.85 4.23
N VAL A 51 15.93 -27.51 4.64
CA VAL A 51 14.82 -27.89 3.75
C VAL A 51 13.86 -26.72 3.57
N LEU A 52 13.67 -25.94 4.63
CA LEU A 52 12.84 -24.74 4.67
C LEU A 52 13.67 -23.52 5.09
N ASP A 53 13.22 -22.33 4.69
CA ASP A 53 13.66 -21.05 5.25
C ASP A 53 12.48 -20.40 5.99
N LEU A 54 12.78 -19.66 7.06
CA LEU A 54 11.79 -18.90 7.84
C LEU A 54 12.06 -17.40 7.73
N GLU A 55 11.33 -16.73 6.83
CA GLU A 55 11.53 -15.31 6.55
C GLU A 55 10.27 -14.52 6.21
N TYR A 56 10.40 -13.20 6.17
CA TYR A 56 9.34 -12.29 5.68
C TYR A 56 9.30 -12.29 4.15
N VAL A 57 8.66 -13.30 3.56
CA VAL A 57 8.61 -13.47 2.10
C VAL A 57 7.49 -12.63 1.45
N THR A 58 6.36 -12.45 2.15
CA THR A 58 5.23 -11.60 1.71
C THR A 58 4.96 -10.50 2.76
N PRO A 59 4.23 -9.41 2.43
CA PRO A 59 4.03 -8.27 3.33
C PRO A 59 3.00 -8.54 4.45
N VAL A 60 3.24 -9.59 5.23
CA VAL A 60 2.55 -9.94 6.47
C VAL A 60 3.46 -9.63 7.67
N PHE A 61 2.86 -9.34 8.83
CA PHE A 61 3.59 -8.98 10.06
C PHE A 61 4.26 -10.18 10.77
N SER A 62 4.34 -11.34 10.14
CA SER A 62 4.90 -12.57 10.70
C SER A 62 5.81 -13.27 9.70
N LYS A 63 6.85 -13.93 10.21
CA LYS A 63 7.73 -14.77 9.38
C LYS A 63 6.95 -15.95 8.82
N GLN A 64 7.31 -16.35 7.62
CA GLN A 64 6.68 -17.42 6.85
C GLN A 64 7.71 -18.50 6.52
N TYR A 65 7.25 -19.74 6.52
CA TYR A 65 8.01 -20.87 6.04
C TYR A 65 7.88 -20.97 4.52
N ILE A 66 9.01 -21.16 3.85
CA ILE A 66 9.10 -21.39 2.41
C ILE A 66 10.09 -22.53 2.15
N MET A 67 9.94 -23.27 1.05
CA MET A 67 10.93 -24.26 0.64
C MET A 67 12.26 -23.57 0.34
N HIS A 68 13.36 -24.11 0.85
CA HIS A 68 14.70 -23.54 0.61
C HIS A 68 15.03 -23.46 -0.88
N GLN A 69 14.61 -24.45 -1.67
CA GLN A 69 14.78 -24.43 -3.13
C GLN A 69 14.00 -23.30 -3.81
N ASP A 70 12.80 -22.99 -3.32
CA ASP A 70 11.97 -21.91 -3.86
C ASP A 70 12.55 -20.56 -3.45
N MET A 71 13.07 -20.44 -2.22
CA MET A 71 13.82 -19.27 -1.76
C MET A 71 15.11 -19.07 -2.58
N GLN A 72 15.87 -20.13 -2.84
CA GLN A 72 17.05 -20.05 -3.71
C GLN A 72 16.67 -19.74 -5.16
N ALA A 73 15.54 -20.22 -5.66
CA ALA A 73 15.04 -19.84 -6.99
C ALA A 73 14.65 -18.35 -7.06
N LEU A 74 14.04 -17.82 -5.99
CA LEU A 74 13.80 -16.38 -5.83
C LEU A 74 15.12 -15.59 -5.85
N LEU A 75 16.17 -16.11 -5.19
CA LEU A 75 17.47 -15.45 -5.07
C LEU A 75 18.40 -15.63 -6.29
N ALA A 76 18.30 -16.73 -7.05
CA ALA A 76 19.26 -17.13 -8.10
C ALA A 76 18.81 -16.83 -9.54
N GLY A 77 17.54 -16.48 -9.77
CA GLY A 77 16.98 -16.21 -11.10
C GLY A 77 17.35 -14.84 -11.67
N GLY A 78 18.51 -14.72 -12.32
CA GLY A 78 18.96 -13.50 -13.01
C GLY A 78 18.24 -13.20 -14.33
N GLU A 79 17.07 -12.57 -14.25
CA GLU A 79 16.55 -11.57 -15.19
C GLU A 79 15.62 -10.66 -14.36
N SER A 80 16.23 -9.61 -13.77
CA SER A 80 15.70 -8.73 -12.71
C SER A 80 14.62 -9.37 -11.81
N ASP A 81 15.00 -9.83 -10.61
CA ASP A 81 13.97 -10.19 -9.63
C ASP A 81 13.16 -8.94 -9.29
N ILE A 82 11.98 -8.87 -9.93
CA ILE A 82 11.03 -7.77 -9.84
C ILE A 82 10.65 -7.56 -8.37
N GLN A 83 10.59 -8.63 -7.58
CA GLN A 83 10.22 -8.57 -6.16
C GLN A 83 11.39 -8.09 -5.29
N ALA A 84 12.59 -8.66 -5.38
CA ALA A 84 13.74 -8.14 -4.64
C ALA A 84 14.05 -6.67 -5.01
N SER A 85 13.96 -6.31 -6.28
CA SER A 85 14.19 -4.94 -6.73
C SER A 85 13.10 -3.99 -6.25
N ARG A 86 11.84 -4.44 -6.18
CA ARG A 86 10.72 -3.69 -5.61
C ARG A 86 10.86 -3.54 -4.09
N LEU A 87 11.32 -4.58 -3.40
CA LEU A 87 11.59 -4.54 -1.97
C LEU A 87 12.69 -3.53 -1.66
N LEU A 88 13.82 -3.61 -2.37
CA LEU A 88 14.90 -2.62 -2.27
C LEU A 88 14.44 -1.20 -2.55
N TRP A 89 13.52 -1.02 -3.51
CA TRP A 89 12.92 0.27 -3.81
C TRP A 89 12.03 0.80 -2.66
N LEU A 90 11.19 -0.06 -2.10
CA LEU A 90 10.30 0.24 -0.97
C LEU A 90 11.05 0.52 0.34
N GLU A 91 12.23 -0.08 0.51
CA GLU A 91 13.14 0.11 1.63
C GLU A 91 14.03 1.35 1.47
N GLY A 92 14.21 1.83 0.25
CA GLY A 92 15.09 2.97 -0.04
C GLY A 92 14.63 4.26 0.63
N THR A 93 15.58 5.14 0.93
CA THR A 93 15.34 6.51 1.40
C THR A 93 15.04 7.46 0.22
N ALA A 94 14.57 8.65 0.55
CA ALA A 94 14.51 9.83 -0.33
C ALA A 94 15.44 10.92 0.23
N LEU A 95 16.04 11.72 -0.63
CA LEU A 95 16.94 12.81 -0.20
C LEU A 95 16.16 13.89 0.55
N ASP A 96 14.99 14.27 0.01
CA ASP A 96 14.12 15.29 0.58
C ASP A 96 12.62 14.93 0.50
N ILE A 97 11.78 15.80 1.07
CA ILE A 97 10.32 15.59 1.14
C ILE A 97 9.67 15.59 -0.25
N ASN A 98 10.17 16.38 -1.21
CA ASN A 98 9.60 16.41 -2.55
C ASN A 98 9.84 15.06 -3.24
N GLU A 99 11.07 14.56 -3.16
CA GLU A 99 11.42 13.25 -3.70
C GLU A 99 10.64 12.13 -3.01
N TYR A 100 10.43 12.21 -1.68
CA TYR A 100 9.62 11.23 -0.96
C TYR A 100 8.21 11.10 -1.57
N PHE A 101 7.51 12.22 -1.76
CA PHE A 101 6.14 12.20 -2.29
C PHE A 101 6.08 11.89 -3.78
N GLU A 102 7.12 12.20 -4.52
CA GLU A 102 7.26 11.80 -5.92
C GLU A 102 7.49 10.29 -6.07
N LYS A 103 8.25 9.69 -5.15
CA LYS A 103 8.57 8.26 -5.13
C LYS A 103 7.44 7.41 -4.57
N PHE A 104 6.96 7.73 -3.37
CA PHE A 104 6.02 6.87 -2.62
C PHE A 104 4.56 7.33 -2.70
N GLY A 105 4.31 8.60 -3.04
CA GLY A 105 2.97 9.16 -3.18
C GLY A 105 2.25 9.47 -1.87
N TYR A 106 2.50 8.77 -0.76
CA TYR A 106 1.87 9.06 0.52
C TYR A 106 2.72 8.68 1.74
N ALA A 107 2.37 9.23 2.90
CA ALA A 107 2.93 8.91 4.20
C ALA A 107 1.83 8.81 5.26
N LEU A 108 1.98 7.86 6.18
CA LEU A 108 1.01 7.66 7.26
C LEU A 108 1.06 8.79 8.30
N ASP A 109 2.26 9.23 8.64
CA ASP A 109 2.50 10.27 9.63
C ASP A 109 3.86 10.95 9.43
N SER A 110 4.13 11.98 10.22
CA SER A 110 5.41 12.70 10.19
C SER A 110 6.60 11.83 10.58
N TRP A 111 6.38 10.78 11.39
CA TRP A 111 7.44 9.82 11.75
C TRP A 111 7.88 8.99 10.55
N SER A 112 6.92 8.50 9.75
CA SER A 112 7.15 7.74 8.52
C SER A 112 7.94 8.58 7.50
N LEU A 113 7.62 9.87 7.37
CA LEU A 113 8.39 10.81 6.56
C LEU A 113 9.82 10.94 7.06
N ARG A 114 10.01 11.19 8.35
CA ARG A 114 11.33 11.36 8.97
C ARG A 114 12.20 10.11 8.88
N ALA A 115 11.60 8.93 9.01
CA ALA A 115 12.34 7.67 8.97
C ALA A 115 12.89 7.33 7.57
N ARG A 116 12.29 7.87 6.51
CA ARG A 116 12.60 7.56 5.11
C ARG A 116 13.11 8.74 4.30
N THR A 117 13.34 9.89 4.94
CA THR A 117 13.85 11.10 4.29
C THR A 117 15.13 11.52 4.97
N GLU A 118 16.22 11.62 4.21
CA GLU A 118 17.53 11.98 4.73
C GLU A 118 17.55 13.42 5.27
N SER A 119 17.01 14.37 4.49
CA SER A 119 16.90 15.78 4.85
C SER A 119 15.46 16.17 5.19
N TYR A 120 14.93 15.63 6.29
CA TYR A 120 13.58 15.95 6.75
C TYR A 120 13.46 17.41 7.24
N SER A 121 12.46 18.14 6.74
CA SER A 121 12.05 19.46 7.27
C SER A 121 10.53 19.52 7.44
N ALA A 122 10.08 19.89 8.63
CA ALA A 122 8.66 20.07 8.93
C ALA A 122 8.10 21.33 8.26
N GLU A 123 8.93 22.37 8.13
CA GLU A 123 8.63 23.60 7.40
C GLU A 123 8.31 23.27 5.95
N ARG A 124 9.13 22.42 5.32
CA ARG A 124 8.90 22.00 3.94
C ARG A 124 7.60 21.23 3.76
N VAL A 125 7.24 20.38 4.72
CA VAL A 125 5.93 19.68 4.71
C VAL A 125 4.79 20.70 4.76
N ASN A 126 4.88 21.72 5.63
CA ASN A 126 3.85 22.75 5.73
C ASN A 126 3.76 23.62 4.46
N GLU A 127 4.89 23.94 3.83
CA GLU A 127 4.94 24.63 2.53
C GLU A 127 4.19 23.83 1.47
N LEU A 128 4.46 22.52 1.37
CA LEU A 128 3.83 21.63 0.39
C LEU A 128 2.31 21.44 0.64
N ILE A 129 1.86 21.55 1.89
CA ILE A 129 0.42 21.59 2.19
C ILE A 129 -0.18 22.92 1.74
N SER A 130 0.54 24.02 1.99
CA SER A 130 0.07 25.38 1.69
C SER A 130 -0.03 25.63 0.20
N ASP A 131 0.92 25.12 -0.59
CA ASP A 131 0.93 25.21 -2.05
C ASP A 131 0.09 24.12 -2.74
N LYS A 132 -0.54 23.25 -1.96
CA LYS A 132 -1.38 22.12 -2.41
C LYS A 132 -0.65 21.04 -3.22
N SER A 133 0.68 20.97 -3.12
CA SER A 133 1.46 19.86 -3.69
C SER A 133 1.22 18.56 -2.94
N ILE A 134 0.90 18.63 -1.65
CA ILE A 134 0.44 17.50 -0.84
C ILE A 134 -0.81 17.89 -0.07
N TYR A 135 -1.60 16.89 0.29
CA TYR A 135 -2.82 17.04 1.08
C TYR A 135 -2.77 16.15 2.31
N HIS A 136 -3.36 16.62 3.40
CA HIS A 136 -3.54 15.83 4.62
C HIS A 136 -5.02 15.46 4.78
N GLY A 137 -5.33 14.18 4.98
CA GLY A 137 -6.72 13.73 5.10
C GLY A 137 -6.86 12.21 5.17
N ARG A 138 -8.10 11.74 5.24
CA ARG A 138 -8.44 10.30 5.35
C ARG A 138 -8.59 9.61 3.99
N THR A 139 -7.59 9.79 3.14
CA THR A 139 -7.62 9.36 1.73
C THR A 139 -7.11 7.92 1.54
N ILE A 140 -6.34 7.38 2.50
CA ILE A 140 -5.80 6.01 2.47
C ILE A 140 -6.37 5.20 3.64
N ARG A 141 -7.20 4.18 3.35
CA ARG A 141 -7.84 3.28 4.34
C ARG A 141 -8.52 4.01 5.50
N HIS A 142 -9.12 5.18 5.25
CA HIS A 142 -9.70 6.09 6.25
C HIS A 142 -8.76 6.54 7.38
N LYS A 143 -7.44 6.38 7.23
CA LYS A 143 -6.45 6.87 8.20
C LYS A 143 -6.02 8.28 7.83
N PRO A 144 -5.77 9.18 8.79
CA PRO A 144 -5.15 10.47 8.50
C PRO A 144 -3.76 10.20 7.91
N THR A 145 -3.54 10.69 6.69
CA THR A 145 -2.31 10.48 5.93
C THR A 145 -1.98 11.75 5.14
N TYR A 146 -0.70 11.92 4.79
CA TYR A 146 -0.26 12.89 3.79
C TYR A 146 -0.20 12.20 2.44
N ALA A 147 -0.69 12.84 1.38
CA ALA A 147 -0.66 12.28 0.04
C ALA A 147 -0.35 13.36 -1.00
N ALA A 148 0.45 13.01 -2.00
CA ALA A 148 0.80 13.87 -3.11
C ALA A 148 -0.43 14.23 -3.96
N ALA A 149 -0.46 15.43 -4.52
CA ALA A 149 -1.56 15.90 -5.36
C ALA A 149 -1.84 14.95 -6.53
N TRP A 150 -0.80 14.41 -7.17
CA TRP A 150 -0.94 13.46 -8.28
C TRP A 150 -1.67 12.17 -7.86
N MET A 151 -1.47 11.73 -6.62
CA MET A 151 -2.12 10.55 -6.07
C MET A 151 -3.56 10.88 -5.69
N ILE A 152 -3.80 12.04 -5.08
CA ILE A 152 -5.15 12.53 -4.77
C ILE A 152 -6.02 12.63 -6.02
N GLU A 153 -5.50 13.19 -7.11
CA GLU A 153 -6.22 13.28 -8.38
C GLU A 153 -6.54 11.89 -8.96
N ALA A 154 -5.57 10.97 -8.95
CA ALA A 154 -5.79 9.60 -9.42
C ALA A 154 -6.84 8.86 -8.57
N LEU A 155 -6.77 9.00 -7.24
CA LEU A 155 -7.72 8.36 -6.32
C LEU A 155 -9.12 8.96 -6.43
N HIS A 156 -9.22 10.28 -6.61
CA HIS A 156 -10.49 10.96 -6.86
C HIS A 156 -11.19 10.36 -8.08
N SER A 157 -10.49 10.25 -9.22
CA SER A 157 -11.03 9.67 -10.45
C SER A 157 -11.42 8.20 -10.34
N LEU A 158 -10.58 7.39 -9.68
CA LEU A 158 -10.84 5.95 -9.55
C LEU A 158 -12.00 5.63 -8.61
N ARG A 159 -12.25 6.49 -7.60
CA ARG A 159 -13.33 6.37 -6.63
C ARG A 159 -14.53 7.26 -6.95
N TYR A 160 -14.51 7.97 -8.07
CA TYR A 160 -15.52 8.97 -8.37
C TYR A 160 -16.91 8.34 -8.44
N GLU A 161 -17.81 8.91 -7.65
CA GLU A 161 -19.24 8.68 -7.68
C GLU A 161 -19.91 10.06 -7.67
N GLU A 162 -20.98 10.22 -8.44
CA GLU A 162 -21.68 11.51 -8.53
C GLU A 162 -22.18 11.92 -7.12
N PRO A 163 -21.70 13.06 -6.56
CA PRO A 163 -22.05 13.43 -5.20
C PRO A 163 -23.54 13.76 -5.09
N ASP A 164 -24.19 13.25 -4.04
CA ASP A 164 -25.57 13.63 -3.73
C ASP A 164 -25.70 15.11 -3.34
N LYS A 165 -26.93 15.62 -3.26
CA LYS A 165 -27.19 17.04 -2.92
C LYS A 165 -26.56 17.48 -1.59
N ASN A 166 -26.49 16.59 -0.60
CA ASN A 166 -25.92 16.92 0.70
C ASN A 166 -24.40 17.02 0.59
N MET A 167 -23.76 16.09 -0.12
CA MET A 167 -22.32 16.11 -0.38
C MET A 167 -21.91 17.32 -1.22
N GLN A 168 -22.68 17.65 -2.27
CA GLN A 168 -22.50 18.89 -3.04
C GLN A 168 -22.59 20.13 -2.15
N GLY A 169 -23.59 20.17 -1.26
CA GLY A 169 -23.74 21.24 -0.26
C GLY A 169 -22.54 21.35 0.68
N LEU A 170 -22.02 20.22 1.17
CA LEU A 170 -20.84 20.18 2.03
C LEU A 170 -19.60 20.73 1.32
N VAL A 171 -19.33 20.28 0.10
CA VAL A 171 -18.20 20.76 -0.70
C VAL A 171 -18.33 22.27 -0.97
N ALA A 172 -19.53 22.73 -1.32
CA ALA A 172 -19.81 24.15 -1.53
C ALA A 172 -19.59 24.98 -0.25
N ALA A 173 -20.03 24.50 0.92
CA ALA A 173 -19.82 25.18 2.19
C ALA A 173 -18.33 25.33 2.51
N VAL A 174 -17.54 24.26 2.33
CA VAL A 174 -16.09 24.28 2.54
C VAL A 174 -15.40 25.25 1.59
N ARG A 175 -15.77 25.22 0.30
CA ARG A 175 -15.26 26.18 -0.71
C ARG A 175 -15.57 27.63 -0.35
N ASN A 176 -16.74 27.88 0.24
CA ASN A 176 -17.18 29.21 0.69
C ASN A 176 -16.58 29.62 2.05
N GLY A 177 -15.65 28.84 2.62
CA GLY A 177 -14.88 29.21 3.81
C GLY A 177 -15.29 28.50 5.10
N ALA A 178 -16.24 27.55 5.06
CA ALA A 178 -16.57 26.73 6.22
C ALA A 178 -15.41 25.76 6.52
N SER A 179 -14.62 26.09 7.55
CA SER A 179 -13.35 25.42 7.85
C SER A 179 -13.39 24.52 9.10
N THR A 180 -14.55 24.42 9.75
CA THR A 180 -14.80 23.59 10.93
C THR A 180 -16.15 22.87 10.82
N GLU A 181 -16.33 21.77 11.56
CA GLU A 181 -17.61 21.04 11.61
C GLU A 181 -18.78 21.94 11.99
N ASP A 182 -18.58 22.84 12.96
CA ASP A 182 -19.64 23.73 13.48
C ASP A 182 -20.05 24.76 12.42
N MET A 183 -19.10 25.29 11.64
CA MET A 183 -19.40 26.19 10.52
C MET A 183 -20.17 25.47 9.39
N ILE A 184 -19.83 24.21 9.10
CA ILE A 184 -20.53 23.41 8.10
C ILE A 184 -21.95 23.07 8.58
N GLN A 185 -22.10 22.81 9.88
CA GLN A 185 -23.40 22.58 10.52
C GLN A 185 -24.31 23.80 10.40
N GLU A 186 -23.79 24.99 10.69
CA GLU A 186 -24.53 26.23 10.55
C GLU A 186 -24.94 26.48 9.09
N ALA A 187 -24.05 26.20 8.14
CA ALA A 187 -24.32 26.40 6.72
C ALA A 187 -25.37 25.43 6.13
N LEU A 188 -25.40 24.18 6.60
CA LEU A 188 -26.27 23.13 6.04
C LEU A 188 -27.52 22.84 6.87
N GLY A 189 -27.54 23.21 8.16
CA GLY A 189 -28.62 22.87 9.08
C GLY A 189 -28.75 21.37 9.37
N ILE A 190 -27.68 20.61 9.17
CA ILE A 190 -27.65 19.15 9.34
C ILE A 190 -27.05 18.79 10.71
N ASP A 191 -27.48 17.68 11.31
CA ASP A 191 -26.89 17.19 12.56
C ASP A 191 -25.37 16.92 12.46
N ARG A 192 -24.66 17.24 13.54
CA ARG A 192 -23.21 17.10 13.62
C ARG A 192 -22.71 15.67 13.38
N THR A 193 -23.46 14.67 13.81
CA THR A 193 -23.10 13.25 13.62
C THR A 193 -23.11 12.89 12.15
N ILE A 194 -24.10 13.38 11.41
CA ILE A 194 -24.22 13.19 9.97
C ILE A 194 -23.07 13.91 9.27
N ILE A 195 -22.76 15.15 9.65
CA ILE A 195 -21.62 15.90 9.08
C ILE A 195 -20.30 15.19 9.30
N LYS A 196 -20.06 14.61 10.48
CA LYS A 196 -18.85 13.80 10.73
C LYS A 196 -18.73 12.62 9.79
N GLN A 197 -19.84 11.94 9.49
CA GLN A 197 -19.84 10.82 8.56
C GLN A 197 -19.65 11.30 7.11
N MET A 198 -20.32 12.39 6.73
CA MET A 198 -20.16 13.01 5.42
C MET A 198 -18.72 13.46 5.19
N LEU A 199 -18.07 14.09 6.17
CA LEU A 199 -16.66 14.51 6.08
C LEU A 199 -15.72 13.32 5.89
N LYS A 200 -15.94 12.20 6.60
CA LYS A 200 -15.13 10.98 6.38
C LYS A 200 -15.26 10.45 4.96
N ASN A 201 -16.48 10.47 4.42
CA ASN A 201 -16.73 10.05 3.05
C ASN A 201 -16.12 11.04 2.05
N ALA A 202 -16.27 12.35 2.28
CA ALA A 202 -15.70 13.40 1.45
C ALA A 202 -14.16 13.35 1.42
N GLU A 203 -13.52 13.08 2.55
CA GLU A 203 -12.06 12.85 2.63
C GLU A 203 -11.66 11.58 1.85
N PHE A 204 -12.47 10.52 1.90
CA PHE A 204 -12.21 9.29 1.14
C PHE A 204 -12.33 9.48 -0.37
N PHE A 205 -13.34 10.24 -0.81
CA PHE A 205 -13.52 10.64 -2.21
C PHE A 205 -12.59 11.77 -2.65
N CYS A 206 -11.65 12.19 -1.79
CA CYS A 206 -10.65 13.22 -2.07
C CYS A 206 -11.25 14.61 -2.39
N LEU A 207 -12.47 14.88 -1.92
CA LEU A 207 -13.16 16.15 -2.14
C LEU A 207 -12.65 17.23 -1.17
N VAL A 208 -12.43 16.84 0.08
CA VAL A 208 -11.98 17.74 1.16
C VAL A 208 -10.84 17.11 1.96
N GLY A 209 -10.11 17.96 2.66
CA GLY A 209 -8.95 17.60 3.44
C GLY A 209 -8.73 18.55 4.60
N LYS A 210 -7.51 18.52 5.13
CA LYS A 210 -7.07 19.36 6.22
C LYS A 210 -5.80 20.12 5.88
N ASP A 211 -5.75 21.37 6.32
CA ASP A 211 -4.50 22.14 6.32
C ASP A 211 -3.59 21.76 7.50
N ALA A 212 -2.45 22.44 7.61
CA ALA A 212 -1.48 22.22 8.68
C ALA A 212 -2.03 22.56 10.08
N GLN A 213 -3.06 23.40 10.16
CA GLN A 213 -3.75 23.80 11.39
C GLN A 213 -4.94 22.89 11.71
N GLY A 214 -5.21 21.87 10.88
CA GLY A 214 -6.30 20.93 11.04
C GLY A 214 -7.66 21.46 10.58
N LYS A 215 -7.71 22.62 9.92
CA LYS A 215 -8.93 23.19 9.34
C LYS A 215 -9.30 22.48 8.05
N ILE A 216 -10.60 22.38 7.80
CA ILE A 216 -11.14 21.72 6.63
C ILE A 216 -10.94 22.61 5.40
N ILE A 217 -10.35 22.05 4.35
CA ILE A 217 -10.05 22.73 3.09
C ILE A 217 -10.53 21.90 1.89
N PRO A 218 -10.84 22.52 0.74
CA PRO A 218 -11.09 21.77 -0.48
C PRO A 218 -9.79 21.11 -0.98
N MET A 219 -9.87 19.81 -1.30
CA MET A 219 -8.85 19.09 -2.06
C MET A 219 -9.21 19.20 -3.55
N MET A 220 -9.84 18.17 -4.13
CA MET A 220 -10.40 18.24 -5.48
C MET A 220 -11.70 19.05 -5.52
N GLY A 221 -12.43 19.13 -4.41
CA GLY A 221 -13.67 19.90 -4.32
C GLY A 221 -14.71 19.43 -5.34
N ASP A 222 -15.09 20.31 -6.25
CA ASP A 222 -16.01 20.08 -7.38
C ASP A 222 -15.28 19.93 -8.72
N ALA A 223 -13.96 19.69 -8.70
CA ALA A 223 -13.21 19.37 -9.91
C ALA A 223 -13.76 18.10 -10.57
N GLU A 224 -13.92 18.15 -11.88
CA GLU A 224 -14.28 16.96 -12.67
C GLU A 224 -13.14 15.94 -12.61
N PRO A 225 -13.45 14.63 -12.46
CA PRO A 225 -12.44 13.59 -12.46
C PRO A 225 -11.74 13.50 -13.82
N ILE A 226 -10.42 13.30 -13.81
CA ILE A 226 -9.69 12.87 -15.00
C ILE A 226 -10.16 11.48 -15.45
N ASP A 227 -9.86 11.13 -16.70
CA ASP A 227 -10.21 9.82 -17.26
C ASP A 227 -9.63 8.66 -16.42
N LYS A 228 -10.45 7.62 -16.17
CA LYS A 228 -10.06 6.48 -15.32
C LYS A 228 -8.83 5.73 -15.86
N LYS A 229 -8.66 5.69 -17.18
CA LYS A 229 -7.47 5.14 -17.84
C LYS A 229 -6.24 5.95 -17.47
N GLU A 230 -6.33 7.29 -17.55
CA GLU A 230 -5.22 8.15 -17.18
C GLU A 230 -4.85 7.98 -15.70
N ALA A 231 -5.86 7.95 -14.82
CA ALA A 231 -5.68 7.77 -13.39
C ALA A 231 -4.97 6.45 -13.03
N ILE A 232 -5.41 5.31 -13.60
CA ILE A 232 -4.78 4.02 -13.30
C ILE A 232 -3.35 3.93 -13.87
N ASN A 233 -3.11 4.45 -15.08
CA ASN A 233 -1.78 4.47 -15.66
C ASN A 233 -0.81 5.34 -14.86
N ARG A 234 -1.31 6.44 -14.27
CA ARG A 234 -0.49 7.28 -13.38
C ARG A 234 -0.08 6.53 -12.11
N LEU A 235 -0.99 5.76 -11.49
CA LEU A 235 -0.63 4.91 -10.34
C LEU A 235 0.39 3.84 -10.73
N VAL A 236 0.20 3.18 -11.87
CA VAL A 236 1.11 2.14 -12.38
C VAL A 236 2.49 2.71 -12.73
N ASP A 237 2.57 3.90 -13.32
CA ASP A 237 3.85 4.54 -13.63
C ASP A 237 4.66 4.89 -12.37
N LYS A 238 3.99 5.31 -11.30
CA LYS A 238 4.64 5.72 -10.05
C LYS A 238 4.97 4.53 -9.13
N LEU A 239 4.07 3.55 -9.04
CA LEU A 239 4.13 2.47 -8.04
C LEU A 239 4.47 1.11 -8.66
N GLY A 240 4.56 1.03 -9.99
CA GLY A 240 4.92 -0.17 -10.71
C GLY A 240 6.32 -0.65 -10.33
N PRO A 241 6.56 -1.97 -10.29
CA PRO A 241 5.69 -3.06 -10.73
C PRO A 241 4.63 -3.43 -9.67
N VAL A 242 3.35 -3.40 -10.04
CA VAL A 242 2.24 -3.60 -9.08
C VAL A 242 1.07 -4.34 -9.72
N SER A 243 0.34 -5.15 -8.96
CA SER A 243 -0.90 -5.77 -9.46
C SER A 243 -2.09 -4.84 -9.26
N LEU A 244 -3.10 -4.98 -10.12
CA LEU A 244 -4.34 -4.22 -9.98
C LEU A 244 -5.08 -4.57 -8.67
N THR A 245 -4.99 -5.84 -8.26
CA THR A 245 -5.47 -6.34 -6.97
C THR A 245 -4.81 -5.60 -5.81
N GLU A 246 -3.49 -5.46 -5.83
CA GLU A 246 -2.75 -4.75 -4.78
C GLU A 246 -3.12 -3.27 -4.70
N LEU A 247 -3.24 -2.58 -5.84
CA LEU A 247 -3.69 -1.19 -5.88
C LEU A 247 -5.10 -1.06 -5.29
N SER A 248 -6.02 -1.93 -5.70
CA SER A 248 -7.40 -1.94 -5.21
C SER A 248 -7.49 -2.20 -3.71
N TYR A 249 -6.73 -3.16 -3.17
CA TYR A 249 -6.72 -3.42 -1.72
C TYR A 249 -6.04 -2.31 -0.93
N SER A 250 -5.00 -1.69 -1.48
CA SER A 250 -4.27 -0.61 -0.82
C SER A 250 -5.09 0.68 -0.78
N PHE A 251 -5.78 0.97 -1.88
CA PHE A 251 -6.44 2.24 -2.12
C PHE A 251 -7.97 2.15 -2.26
N TRP A 252 -8.59 1.01 -2.02
CA TRP A 252 -10.05 0.82 -1.99
C TRP A 252 -10.79 1.46 -3.18
N PHE A 253 -10.56 0.92 -4.38
CA PHE A 253 -11.34 1.24 -5.57
C PHE A 253 -11.68 -0.04 -6.34
N TYR A 254 -12.72 -0.01 -7.17
CA TYR A 254 -13.14 -1.17 -7.95
C TYR A 254 -12.27 -1.38 -9.19
N THR A 255 -11.90 -2.63 -9.46
CA THR A 255 -11.01 -3.00 -10.57
C THR A 255 -11.73 -3.29 -11.89
N THR A 256 -13.06 -3.45 -11.84
CA THR A 256 -13.88 -3.88 -12.98
C THR A 256 -13.62 -3.03 -14.22
N GLY A 257 -13.11 -3.66 -15.28
CA GLY A 257 -12.83 -3.03 -16.57
C GLY A 257 -11.50 -2.30 -16.68
N LEU A 258 -10.75 -2.09 -15.58
CA LEU A 258 -9.49 -1.32 -15.62
C LEU A 258 -8.32 -2.10 -16.25
N GLU A 259 -8.38 -3.43 -16.30
CA GLU A 259 -7.31 -4.29 -16.86
C GLU A 259 -7.04 -4.01 -18.35
N GLN A 260 -8.07 -3.59 -19.09
CA GLN A 260 -7.96 -3.26 -20.51
C GLN A 260 -7.40 -1.86 -20.74
N GLU A 261 -7.46 -1.01 -19.72
CA GLU A 261 -7.06 0.40 -19.76
C GLU A 261 -5.58 0.62 -19.42
N ILE A 262 -4.93 -0.34 -18.77
CA ILE A 262 -3.51 -0.21 -18.38
C ILE A 262 -2.61 -0.38 -19.61
N GLN A 263 -1.88 0.70 -19.91
CA GLN A 263 -0.89 0.86 -20.98
C GLN A 263 0.54 0.73 -20.44
N ALA A 264 0.81 -0.36 -19.73
CA ALA A 264 2.13 -0.67 -19.21
C ALA A 264 2.50 -2.11 -19.55
N ASP A 265 3.80 -2.38 -19.55
CA ASP A 265 4.32 -3.73 -19.70
C ASP A 265 3.71 -4.66 -18.64
N ARG A 266 3.34 -5.86 -19.07
CA ARG A 266 2.65 -6.87 -18.26
C ARG A 266 3.63 -7.99 -17.96
N ASN A 267 3.82 -8.28 -16.68
CA ASN A 267 4.63 -9.39 -16.22
C ASN A 267 3.73 -10.38 -15.48
N TYR A 268 3.64 -11.60 -15.99
CA TYR A 268 2.87 -12.69 -15.38
C TYR A 268 3.78 -13.44 -14.40
N ARG A 269 3.45 -13.43 -13.11
CA ARG A 269 4.19 -14.18 -12.08
C ARG A 269 3.22 -14.76 -11.06
N ASN A 270 3.39 -16.04 -10.71
CA ASN A 270 2.62 -16.73 -9.66
C ASN A 270 1.08 -16.61 -9.79
N GLY A 271 0.56 -16.55 -11.01
CA GLY A 271 -0.89 -16.41 -11.26
C GLY A 271 -1.41 -14.97 -11.24
N ASP A 272 -0.58 -13.98 -10.92
CA ASP A 272 -0.91 -12.56 -10.94
C ASP A 272 -0.30 -11.83 -12.14
N VAL A 273 -0.97 -10.75 -12.56
CA VAL A 273 -0.48 -9.81 -13.58
C VAL A 273 0.05 -8.56 -12.88
N LEU A 274 1.37 -8.34 -13.01
CA LEU A 274 2.03 -7.12 -12.57
C LEU A 274 2.13 -6.15 -13.74
N TYR A 275 1.83 -4.89 -13.48
CA TYR A 275 1.90 -3.81 -14.46
C TYR A 275 3.04 -2.84 -14.12
N GLY A 276 3.76 -2.39 -15.15
CA GLY A 276 4.85 -1.42 -15.02
C GLY A 276 6.24 -2.04 -14.93
N LYS A 277 7.24 -1.19 -14.75
CA LYS A 277 8.66 -1.57 -14.65
C LYS A 277 9.29 -0.94 -13.43
N ILE A 278 10.34 -1.58 -12.93
CA ILE A 278 11.27 -0.94 -12.02
C ILE A 278 12.05 0.10 -12.82
N LYS A 279 11.93 1.37 -12.43
CA LYS A 279 12.70 2.45 -13.08
C LYS A 279 14.18 2.27 -12.71
N ALA A 280 15.04 2.10 -13.72
CA ALA A 280 16.47 1.81 -13.55
C ALA A 280 17.24 2.87 -12.74
N SER A 281 16.72 4.10 -12.64
CA SER A 281 17.27 5.18 -11.80
C SER A 281 16.99 5.02 -10.31
N GLN A 282 16.31 3.95 -9.88
CA GLN A 282 15.82 3.76 -8.52
C GLN A 282 16.32 2.48 -7.84
N ALA A 283 17.28 1.77 -8.44
CA ALA A 283 18.03 0.72 -7.77
C ALA A 283 19.03 1.37 -6.80
N PRO A 284 19.00 1.06 -5.49
CA PRO A 284 19.96 1.64 -4.57
C PRO A 284 21.39 1.25 -4.94
N ALA A 285 22.25 2.25 -5.13
CA ALA A 285 23.68 2.03 -5.10
C ALA A 285 24.09 1.74 -3.65
N ASN A 286 24.34 0.47 -3.34
CA ASN A 286 24.86 -0.05 -2.07
C ASN A 286 23.83 -0.22 -0.94
N GLY A 287 23.23 -1.41 -0.86
CA GLY A 287 22.80 -1.96 0.42
C GLY A 287 24.04 -2.35 1.24
N ILE A 288 24.14 -1.87 2.47
CA ILE A 288 25.21 -2.22 3.41
C ILE A 288 25.05 -3.70 3.78
N ILE A 289 25.97 -4.54 3.28
CA ILE A 289 26.19 -5.88 3.83
C ILE A 289 26.91 -5.69 5.17
N VAL A 290 26.19 -5.87 6.27
CA VAL A 290 26.85 -6.10 7.57
C VAL A 290 27.22 -7.57 7.61
N SER A 291 28.49 -7.87 7.34
CA SER A 291 29.06 -9.17 7.60
C SER A 291 29.29 -9.33 9.10
N SER A 292 28.72 -10.40 9.66
CA SER A 292 29.14 -11.01 10.93
C SER A 292 29.48 -12.47 10.67
#